data_AF-A0A0F8CQT3-F1
#
_entry.id   AF-A0A0F8CQT3-F1
#
_cell.length_a   1.000
_cell.length_b   1.000
_cell.length_c   1.000
_cell.angle_alpha   90.00
_cell.angle_beta   90.00
_cell.angle_gamma   90.00
#
_symmetry.space_group_name_H-M   'P 1'
#
loop_
_entity.id
_entity.type
_entity.pdbx_description
1 polymer ?
#
loop_
_entity_poly.entity_id
_entity_poly.type
_entity_poly.pdbx_seq_one_letter_code
_entity_poly.pdbx_strand_id
1 'polypeptide(L)'
;MSNNNPPAVPIDKTAAAVERLLESRPPATDTFTYLTIIEKSLCPEILPTLLEILQDAAICQDIGWDLVDKLLIMPGSADCLQTIARLGNPREVIIKVLESLERLGDGSLETIHDNEDSDDGNNNEEASAEIRSIDEKTNQDKTNAHFSVLLGMLGILHKRLDVRSPSRFLHSSLATVCKVYSSNPSPRATAAIIDLVYALQPGATRPPLPNRQSSTVMAQAFPTAKGGVTAPDPEADTPAVNKQANDRVEEELKSRLLRTFVSCVIEAYVNGNDMAWAARLNEYYVPEKIVPGRRTWMQAFKEDPELVARDGQIGQLVSLAADLGLTELKVDQVKDLCESPLQIFPLRSEPDPQDPEAIKLSSGGMICLAAYWTFASEVFDATYKTPDLYIFPEHYKLLGRFLATDADACISANPGTLEALMVIGLYLESNKKVTAAKATTKPNFMEYLHLVTLIPMMLIG
;
A
#
# COMPACT_ATOMS: atom_id res chain seq x y z
N MET A 1 23.92 -1.55 -38.48
CA MET A 1 22.92 -2.63 -38.33
C MET A 1 23.64 -3.83 -37.77
N SER A 2 23.80 -3.88 -36.44
CA SER A 2 24.30 -5.06 -35.74
C SER A 2 23.16 -5.55 -34.86
N ASN A 3 22.62 -6.71 -35.22
CA ASN A 3 21.60 -7.41 -34.44
C ASN A 3 22.27 -8.01 -33.19
N ASN A 4 22.03 -7.42 -32.02
CA ASN A 4 22.23 -8.08 -30.74
C ASN A 4 21.03 -9.00 -30.50
N ASN A 5 21.16 -10.26 -30.90
CA ASN A 5 20.31 -11.33 -30.39
C ASN A 5 20.94 -11.84 -29.08
N PRO A 6 20.17 -12.05 -27.99
CA PRO A 6 20.70 -12.69 -26.80
C PRO A 6 21.14 -14.14 -27.12
N PRO A 7 22.13 -14.69 -26.39
CA PRO A 7 22.62 -16.03 -26.67
C PRO A 7 21.53 -17.06 -26.39
N ALA A 8 21.09 -17.77 -27.45
CA ALA A 8 20.20 -18.90 -27.32
C ALA A 8 20.90 -20.01 -26.51
N VAL A 9 20.37 -20.33 -25.33
CA VAL A 9 20.76 -21.53 -24.60
C VAL A 9 20.51 -22.74 -25.52
N PRO A 10 21.49 -23.65 -25.72
CA PRO A 10 21.32 -24.76 -26.64
C PRO A 10 20.19 -25.68 -26.18
N ILE A 11 19.21 -25.92 -27.06
CA ILE A 11 17.97 -26.71 -26.90
C ILE A 11 18.20 -28.09 -26.24
N ASP A 12 19.40 -28.64 -26.36
CA ASP A 12 19.82 -29.92 -25.77
C ASP A 12 19.95 -29.85 -24.23
N LYS A 13 20.41 -28.72 -23.68
CA LYS A 13 20.55 -28.54 -22.23
C LYS A 13 19.21 -28.39 -21.52
N THR A 14 18.25 -27.74 -22.16
CA THR A 14 16.89 -27.56 -21.63
C THR A 14 16.13 -28.88 -21.62
N ALA A 15 16.27 -29.71 -22.67
CA ALA A 15 15.66 -31.04 -22.71
C ALA A 15 16.21 -31.95 -21.60
N ALA A 16 17.54 -31.97 -21.42
CA ALA A 16 18.18 -32.74 -20.35
C ALA A 16 17.80 -32.24 -18.93
N ALA A 17 17.57 -30.95 -18.76
CA ALA A 17 17.10 -30.38 -17.50
C ALA A 17 15.65 -30.77 -17.21
N VAL A 18 14.77 -30.75 -18.21
CA VAL A 18 13.37 -31.21 -18.10
C VAL A 18 13.32 -32.70 -17.74
N GLU A 19 14.10 -33.53 -18.42
CA GLU A 19 14.18 -34.97 -18.12
C GLU A 19 14.61 -35.21 -16.67
N ARG A 20 15.67 -34.53 -16.21
CA ARG A 20 16.15 -34.60 -14.83
C ARG A 20 15.09 -34.21 -13.80
N LEU A 21 14.29 -33.17 -14.08
CA LEU A 21 13.23 -32.70 -13.19
C LEU A 21 12.07 -33.70 -13.07
N LEU A 22 11.79 -34.45 -14.13
CA LEU A 22 10.75 -35.48 -14.12
C LEU A 22 11.23 -36.76 -13.45
N GLU A 23 12.47 -37.20 -13.73
CA GLU A 23 13.05 -38.42 -13.15
C GLU A 23 13.33 -38.30 -11.66
N SER A 24 13.69 -37.10 -11.20
CA SER A 24 14.02 -36.85 -9.78
C SER A 24 12.79 -36.53 -8.93
N ARG A 25 11.57 -36.56 -9.49
CA ARG A 25 10.35 -36.21 -8.76
C ARG A 25 10.14 -37.14 -7.57
N PRO A 26 9.78 -36.63 -6.37
CA PRO A 26 9.43 -37.47 -5.23
C PRO A 26 8.37 -38.53 -5.62
N PRO A 27 8.53 -39.80 -5.22
CA PRO A 27 9.44 -40.30 -4.18
C PRO A 27 10.85 -40.72 -4.67
N ALA A 28 11.25 -40.42 -5.91
CA ALA A 28 12.55 -40.85 -6.45
C ALA A 28 13.75 -40.22 -5.72
N THR A 29 13.62 -38.95 -5.31
CA THR A 29 14.56 -38.28 -4.40
C THR A 29 13.80 -37.68 -3.21
N ASP A 30 14.53 -37.31 -2.17
CA ASP A 30 13.97 -36.50 -1.09
C ASP A 30 13.67 -35.06 -1.56
N THR A 31 12.79 -34.39 -0.82
CA THR A 31 12.28 -33.04 -1.11
C THR A 31 13.39 -32.00 -1.23
N PHE A 32 14.40 -32.05 -0.35
CA PHE A 32 15.50 -31.08 -0.34
C PHE A 32 16.41 -31.24 -1.56
N THR A 33 16.75 -32.49 -1.90
CA THR A 33 17.49 -32.80 -3.13
C THR A 33 16.69 -32.36 -4.36
N TYR A 34 15.38 -32.59 -4.38
CA TYR A 34 14.52 -32.19 -5.48
C TYR A 34 14.47 -30.67 -5.68
N LEU A 35 14.31 -29.91 -4.59
CA LEU A 35 14.35 -28.46 -4.60
C LEU A 35 15.70 -27.95 -5.16
N THR A 36 16.81 -28.52 -4.70
CA THR A 36 18.16 -28.16 -5.20
C THR A 36 18.28 -28.39 -6.72
N ILE A 37 17.66 -29.45 -7.25
CA ILE A 37 17.65 -29.74 -8.69
C ILE A 37 16.82 -28.70 -9.44
N ILE A 38 15.65 -28.32 -8.90
CA ILE A 38 14.80 -27.26 -9.46
C ILE A 38 15.55 -25.94 -9.52
N GLU A 39 16.15 -25.52 -8.41
CA GLU A 39 16.86 -24.25 -8.32
C GLU A 39 18.02 -24.16 -9.31
N LYS A 40 18.79 -25.25 -9.47
CA LYS A 40 19.90 -25.31 -10.45
C LYS A 40 19.44 -25.35 -11.89
N SER A 41 18.19 -25.73 -12.13
CA SER A 41 17.61 -25.87 -13.46
C SER A 41 16.65 -24.71 -13.78
N LEU A 42 16.55 -23.68 -12.93
CA LEU A 42 15.55 -22.64 -13.08
C LEU A 42 15.92 -21.69 -14.24
N CYS A 43 15.13 -21.71 -15.31
CA CYS A 43 15.21 -20.77 -16.42
C CYS A 43 13.83 -20.58 -17.07
N PRO A 44 13.61 -19.50 -17.86
CA PRO A 44 12.31 -19.23 -18.47
C PRO A 44 11.74 -20.38 -19.30
N GLU A 45 12.60 -21.15 -19.98
CA GLU A 45 12.21 -22.28 -20.83
C GLU A 45 11.65 -23.47 -20.04
N ILE A 46 11.98 -23.58 -18.74
CA ILE A 46 11.57 -24.69 -17.87
C ILE A 46 10.29 -24.36 -17.08
N LEU A 47 9.87 -23.09 -17.07
CA LEU A 47 8.65 -22.65 -16.38
C LEU A 47 7.39 -23.45 -16.74
N PRO A 48 7.12 -23.82 -18.01
CA PRO A 48 5.95 -24.63 -18.34
C PRO A 48 5.96 -26.00 -17.66
N THR A 49 7.11 -26.67 -17.66
CA THR A 49 7.29 -27.96 -16.97
C THR A 49 7.18 -27.79 -15.45
N LEU A 50 7.78 -26.75 -14.90
CA LEU A 50 7.68 -26.45 -13.48
C LEU A 50 6.22 -26.17 -13.07
N LEU A 51 5.46 -25.47 -13.92
CA LEU A 51 4.04 -25.23 -13.68
C LEU A 51 3.25 -26.54 -13.62
N GLU A 52 3.52 -27.50 -14.51
CA GLU A 52 2.90 -28.84 -14.47
C GLU A 52 3.25 -29.60 -13.18
N ILE A 53 4.49 -29.47 -12.70
CA ILE A 53 4.93 -30.07 -11.43
C ILE A 53 4.20 -29.41 -10.25
N LEU A 54 4.12 -28.08 -10.21
CA LEU A 54 3.48 -27.31 -9.15
C LEU A 54 1.95 -27.48 -9.11
N GLN A 55 1.32 -28.00 -10.17
CA GLN A 55 -0.09 -28.37 -10.15
C GLN A 55 -0.38 -29.59 -9.25
N ASP A 56 0.63 -30.37 -8.87
CA ASP A 56 0.51 -31.37 -7.83
C ASP A 56 0.51 -30.70 -6.44
N ALA A 57 -0.63 -30.73 -5.77
CA ALA A 57 -0.79 -30.11 -4.47
C ALA A 57 0.16 -30.67 -3.41
N ALA A 58 0.47 -31.97 -3.42
CA ALA A 58 1.36 -32.56 -2.40
C ALA A 58 2.78 -32.00 -2.55
N ILE A 59 3.29 -31.97 -3.78
CA ILE A 59 4.62 -31.41 -4.07
C ILE A 59 4.63 -29.91 -3.81
N CYS A 60 3.63 -29.18 -4.30
CA CYS A 60 3.56 -27.73 -4.14
C CYS A 60 3.46 -27.30 -2.67
N GLN A 61 2.84 -28.10 -1.80
CA GLN A 61 2.80 -27.86 -0.36
C GLN A 61 4.18 -27.93 0.28
N ASP A 62 5.01 -28.88 -0.17
CA ASP A 62 6.34 -29.12 0.40
C ASP A 62 7.40 -28.13 -0.09
N ILE A 63 7.45 -27.84 -1.40
CA ILE A 63 8.54 -27.05 -2.02
C ILE A 63 8.13 -25.67 -2.54
N GLY A 64 6.83 -25.39 -2.64
CA GLY A 64 6.36 -24.21 -3.39
C GLY A 64 6.75 -22.89 -2.75
N TRP A 65 6.83 -22.83 -1.41
CA TRP A 65 7.15 -21.62 -0.68
C TRP A 65 8.63 -21.23 -0.85
N ASP A 66 9.58 -22.18 -0.87
CA ASP A 66 11.01 -21.90 -1.10
C ASP A 66 11.29 -21.23 -2.46
N LEU A 67 10.43 -21.48 -3.45
CA LEU A 67 10.62 -20.97 -4.81
C LEU A 67 10.16 -19.52 -5.02
N VAL A 68 9.47 -18.91 -4.07
CA VAL A 68 8.81 -17.59 -4.25
C VAL A 68 9.81 -16.51 -4.65
N ASP A 69 10.92 -16.34 -3.92
CA ASP A 69 11.92 -15.29 -4.21
C ASP A 69 12.53 -15.45 -5.61
N LYS A 70 12.89 -16.68 -5.97
CA LYS A 70 13.54 -16.98 -7.25
C LYS A 70 12.57 -16.82 -8.42
N LEU A 71 11.31 -17.21 -8.23
CA LEU A 71 10.27 -17.02 -9.23
C LEU A 71 9.91 -15.54 -9.36
N LEU A 72 9.91 -14.76 -8.28
CA LEU A 72 9.57 -13.34 -8.32
C LEU A 72 10.47 -12.55 -9.29
N ILE A 73 11.77 -12.84 -9.28
CA ILE A 73 12.76 -12.22 -10.19
C ILE A 73 12.79 -12.86 -11.60
N MET A 74 12.07 -13.96 -11.80
CA MET A 74 12.08 -14.71 -13.06
C MET A 74 10.99 -14.20 -14.03
N PRO A 75 11.35 -13.79 -15.26
CA PRO A 75 10.35 -13.34 -16.22
C PRO A 75 9.42 -14.49 -16.64
N GLY A 76 8.12 -14.23 -16.66
CA GLY A 76 7.10 -15.21 -17.07
C GLY A 76 6.65 -16.18 -15.98
N SER A 77 7.15 -16.06 -14.75
CA SER A 77 6.84 -16.94 -13.62
C SER A 77 5.46 -16.73 -12.96
N ALA A 78 4.68 -15.74 -13.42
CA ALA A 78 3.45 -15.30 -12.77
C ALA A 78 2.45 -16.45 -12.55
N ASP A 79 2.32 -17.36 -13.52
CA ASP A 79 1.43 -18.53 -13.41
C ASP A 79 1.94 -19.54 -12.36
N CYS A 80 3.26 -19.68 -12.20
CA CYS A 80 3.86 -20.51 -11.14
C CYS A 80 3.58 -19.91 -9.76
N LEU A 81 3.80 -18.60 -9.59
CA LEU A 81 3.50 -17.89 -8.34
C LEU A 81 2.02 -17.95 -7.97
N GLN A 82 1.13 -17.82 -8.96
CA GLN A 82 -0.31 -18.01 -8.77
C GLN A 82 -0.66 -19.43 -8.37
N THR A 83 0.01 -20.43 -8.94
CA THR A 83 -0.18 -21.84 -8.58
C THR A 83 0.29 -22.11 -7.15
N ILE A 84 1.45 -21.57 -6.75
CA ILE A 84 1.96 -21.64 -5.37
C ILE A 84 0.98 -21.00 -4.40
N ALA A 85 0.45 -19.81 -4.69
CA ALA A 85 -0.55 -19.17 -3.85
C ALA A 85 -1.84 -20.00 -3.69
N ARG A 86 -2.20 -20.81 -4.69
CA ARG A 86 -3.42 -21.64 -4.70
C ARG A 86 -3.25 -23.04 -4.12
N LEU A 87 -2.06 -23.64 -4.24
CA LEU A 87 -1.83 -25.04 -3.91
C LEU A 87 -0.80 -25.24 -2.79
N GLY A 88 0.15 -24.32 -2.62
CA GLY A 88 1.18 -24.40 -1.58
C GLY A 88 0.62 -24.28 -0.16
N ASN A 89 1.44 -24.59 0.85
CA ASN A 89 1.09 -24.43 2.26
C ASN A 89 0.86 -22.93 2.56
N PRO A 90 -0.37 -22.50 2.90
CA PRO A 90 -0.68 -21.08 3.02
C PRO A 90 0.09 -20.40 4.15
N ARG A 91 0.43 -21.11 5.23
CA ARG A 91 1.17 -20.55 6.37
C ARG A 91 2.60 -20.20 5.98
N GLU A 92 3.32 -21.15 5.38
CA GLU A 92 4.70 -20.98 4.92
C GLU A 92 4.80 -19.97 3.77
N VAL A 93 3.87 -20.03 2.81
CA VAL A 93 3.87 -19.08 1.69
C VAL A 93 3.60 -17.64 2.18
N ILE A 94 2.71 -17.42 3.17
CA ILE A 94 2.53 -16.07 3.75
C ILE A 94 3.85 -15.59 4.37
N ILE A 95 4.49 -16.40 5.21
CA ILE A 95 5.75 -16.03 5.86
C ILE A 95 6.80 -15.65 4.81
N LYS A 96 6.95 -16.48 3.77
CA LYS A 96 7.89 -16.21 2.69
C LYS A 96 7.55 -14.93 1.93
N VAL A 97 6.28 -14.70 1.61
CA VAL A 97 5.84 -13.46 0.95
C VAL A 97 6.15 -12.23 1.80
N LEU A 98 6.02 -12.31 3.12
CA LEU A 98 6.41 -11.21 4.01
C LEU A 98 7.93 -10.98 4.01
N GLU A 99 8.73 -12.04 4.03
CA GLU A 99 10.19 -11.95 3.87
C GLU A 99 10.55 -11.28 2.53
N SER A 100 9.95 -11.72 1.42
CA SER A 100 10.16 -11.12 0.10
C SER A 100 9.77 -9.65 0.06
N LEU A 101 8.67 -9.26 0.71
CA LEU A 101 8.23 -7.86 0.81
C LEU A 101 9.24 -7.01 1.60
N GLU A 102 9.79 -7.52 2.70
CA GLU A 102 10.79 -6.80 3.47
C GLU A 102 12.09 -6.60 2.68
N ARG A 103 12.56 -7.66 1.99
CA ARG A 103 13.71 -7.60 1.07
C ARG A 103 13.49 -6.69 -0.13
N LEU A 104 12.23 -6.52 -0.53
CA LEU A 104 11.86 -5.58 -1.57
C LEU A 104 11.95 -4.14 -1.06
N GLY A 105 11.51 -3.89 0.18
CA GLY A 105 11.53 -2.57 0.80
C GLY A 105 12.93 -2.06 1.18
N ASP A 106 13.88 -2.95 1.46
CA ASP A 106 15.28 -2.59 1.74
C ASP A 106 16.19 -2.62 0.50
N GLY A 107 15.66 -2.99 -0.68
CA GLY A 107 16.40 -3.09 -1.94
C GLY A 107 17.31 -4.31 -2.06
N SER A 108 17.26 -5.27 -1.13
CA SER A 108 18.12 -6.47 -1.11
C SER A 108 17.60 -7.64 -1.96
N LEU A 109 16.44 -7.50 -2.62
CA LEU A 109 15.89 -8.55 -3.47
C LEU A 109 16.63 -8.67 -4.81
N GLU A 110 17.06 -7.56 -5.41
CA GLU A 110 17.69 -7.54 -6.74
C GLU A 110 19.21 -7.77 -6.70
N THR A 111 19.86 -7.57 -5.55
CA THR A 111 21.32 -7.73 -5.36
C THR A 111 21.83 -9.18 -5.46
N ILE A 112 20.95 -10.14 -5.72
CA ILE A 112 21.31 -11.56 -5.89
C ILE A 112 21.93 -11.82 -7.28
N HIS A 113 21.70 -10.97 -8.28
CA HIS A 113 22.13 -11.21 -9.67
C HIS A 113 23.07 -10.16 -10.30
N ASP A 114 23.26 -8.97 -9.71
CA ASP A 114 23.99 -7.86 -10.35
C ASP A 114 25.51 -7.78 -10.07
N ASN A 115 26.15 -8.87 -9.63
CA ASN A 115 27.60 -8.89 -9.35
C ASN A 115 28.48 -9.32 -10.54
N GLU A 116 28.01 -9.21 -11.79
CA GLU A 116 28.87 -9.42 -12.96
C GLU A 116 28.64 -8.34 -14.02
N ASP A 117 29.70 -7.52 -14.20
CA ASP A 117 30.02 -6.65 -15.33
C ASP A 117 29.22 -5.35 -15.54
N SER A 118 29.76 -4.24 -15.01
CA SER A 118 29.61 -2.89 -15.59
C SER A 118 30.73 -1.95 -15.13
N ASP A 119 31.98 -2.24 -15.52
CA ASP A 119 33.06 -1.25 -15.58
C ASP A 119 33.21 -0.79 -17.03
N ASP A 120 32.49 0.27 -17.41
CA ASP A 120 32.84 1.01 -18.62
C ASP A 120 32.84 2.51 -18.32
N GLY A 121 34.05 3.02 -18.06
CA GLY A 121 34.33 4.42 -17.80
C GLY A 121 34.17 5.26 -19.07
N ASN A 122 32.96 5.75 -19.33
CA ASN A 122 32.73 6.78 -20.34
C ASN A 122 32.26 8.10 -19.68
N ASN A 123 33.20 9.04 -19.56
CA ASN A 123 33.04 10.33 -18.89
C ASN A 123 32.25 11.34 -19.74
N ASN A 124 30.95 11.16 -19.87
CA ASN A 124 30.00 12.21 -20.25
C ASN A 124 28.98 12.38 -19.10
N GLU A 125 29.13 13.44 -18.30
CA GLU A 125 28.34 13.69 -17.07
C GLU A 125 26.83 13.87 -17.33
N GLU A 126 26.42 14.43 -18.47
CA GLU A 126 25.00 14.62 -18.80
C GLU A 126 24.35 13.32 -19.34
N ALA A 127 25.06 12.57 -20.19
CA ALA A 127 24.57 11.27 -20.69
C ALA A 127 24.53 10.20 -19.59
N SER A 128 25.47 10.25 -18.64
CA SER A 128 25.49 9.35 -17.49
C SER A 128 24.39 9.66 -16.47
N ALA A 129 23.96 10.91 -16.34
CA ALA A 129 22.82 11.29 -15.49
C ALA A 129 21.47 10.81 -16.07
N GLU A 130 21.26 10.94 -17.39
CA GLU A 130 20.06 10.42 -18.05
C GLU A 130 19.97 8.89 -17.97
N ILE A 131 21.09 8.18 -18.22
CA ILE A 131 21.14 6.71 -18.11
C ILE A 131 20.82 6.26 -16.67
N ARG A 132 21.44 6.89 -15.65
CA ARG A 132 21.13 6.61 -14.23
C ARG A 132 19.66 6.82 -13.89
N SER A 133 19.04 7.88 -14.40
CA SER A 133 17.62 8.17 -14.16
C SER A 133 16.68 7.14 -14.81
N ILE A 134 17.08 6.58 -15.96
CA ILE A 134 16.34 5.53 -16.66
C ILE A 134 16.45 4.20 -15.89
N ASP A 135 17.65 3.87 -15.41
CA ASP A 135 17.88 2.64 -14.63
C ASP A 135 17.15 2.67 -13.28
N GLU A 136 17.18 3.81 -12.58
CA GLU A 136 16.43 4.01 -11.33
C GLU A 136 14.92 3.87 -11.55
N LYS A 137 14.38 4.49 -12.61
CA LYS A 137 12.96 4.36 -12.94
C LYS A 137 12.58 2.93 -13.29
N THR A 138 13.44 2.23 -14.03
CA THR A 138 13.20 0.84 -14.44
C THR A 138 13.21 -0.10 -13.23
N ASN A 139 14.15 0.08 -12.29
CA ASN A 139 14.20 -0.73 -11.06
C ASN A 139 13.03 -0.40 -10.13
N GLN A 140 12.58 0.85 -10.08
CA GLN A 140 11.37 1.23 -9.35
C GLN A 140 10.12 0.57 -9.94
N ASP A 141 10.01 0.51 -11.27
CA ASP A 141 8.90 -0.15 -11.96
C ASP A 141 8.88 -1.67 -11.70
N LYS A 142 10.05 -2.33 -11.71
CA LYS A 142 10.19 -3.74 -11.31
C LYS A 142 9.79 -3.96 -9.86
N THR A 143 10.28 -3.11 -8.96
CA THR A 143 9.96 -3.15 -7.52
C THR A 143 8.46 -3.07 -7.30
N ASN A 144 7.79 -2.10 -7.94
CA ASN A 144 6.34 -1.95 -7.88
C ASN A 144 5.58 -3.14 -8.49
N ALA A 145 6.13 -3.78 -9.53
CA ALA A 145 5.58 -4.99 -10.11
C ALA A 145 5.67 -6.19 -9.14
N HIS A 146 6.82 -6.42 -8.53
CA HIS A 146 7.02 -7.46 -7.52
C HIS A 146 6.10 -7.26 -6.32
N PHE A 147 6.01 -6.02 -5.82
CA PHE A 147 5.09 -5.66 -4.73
C PHE A 147 3.64 -6.07 -5.07
N SER A 148 3.19 -5.71 -6.28
CA SER A 148 1.83 -6.03 -6.72
C SER A 148 1.55 -7.53 -6.83
N VAL A 149 2.54 -8.31 -7.27
CA VAL A 149 2.45 -9.78 -7.35
C VAL A 149 2.32 -10.39 -5.96
N LEU A 150 3.16 -9.95 -5.02
CA LEU A 150 3.15 -10.43 -3.63
C LEU A 150 1.81 -10.12 -2.94
N LEU A 151 1.26 -8.92 -3.13
CA LEU A 151 -0.08 -8.57 -2.62
C LEU A 151 -1.18 -9.42 -3.26
N GLY A 152 -1.07 -9.72 -4.56
CA GLY A 152 -1.97 -10.64 -5.25
C GLY A 152 -1.96 -12.05 -4.64
N MET A 153 -0.78 -12.55 -4.25
CA MET A 153 -0.65 -13.82 -3.53
C MET A 153 -1.31 -13.76 -2.14
N LEU A 154 -1.05 -12.71 -1.35
CA LEU A 154 -1.66 -12.53 -0.02
C LEU A 154 -3.19 -12.58 -0.07
N GLY A 155 -3.80 -11.96 -1.09
CA GLY A 155 -5.27 -11.97 -1.26
C GLY A 155 -5.86 -13.37 -1.51
N ILE A 156 -5.08 -14.30 -2.05
CA ILE A 156 -5.47 -15.72 -2.22
C ILE A 156 -5.20 -16.49 -0.92
N LEU A 157 -4.03 -16.31 -0.33
CA LEU A 157 -3.54 -17.07 0.83
C LEU A 157 -4.41 -16.85 2.08
N HIS A 158 -4.76 -15.60 2.38
CA HIS A 158 -5.60 -15.26 3.53
C HIS A 158 -7.02 -15.84 3.45
N LYS A 159 -7.50 -16.19 2.25
CA LYS A 159 -8.79 -16.90 2.07
C LYS A 159 -8.69 -18.39 2.31
N ARG A 160 -7.50 -18.97 2.15
CA ARG A 160 -7.22 -20.40 2.32
C ARG A 160 -6.83 -20.76 3.75
N LEU A 161 -6.29 -19.80 4.48
CA LEU A 161 -5.76 -19.98 5.83
C LEU A 161 -6.85 -20.44 6.81
N ASP A 162 -6.67 -21.61 7.42
CA ASP A 162 -7.56 -22.15 8.45
C ASP A 162 -6.76 -22.36 9.75
N VAL A 163 -6.64 -21.28 10.51
CA VAL A 163 -5.93 -21.22 11.79
C VAL A 163 -6.89 -20.74 12.87
N ARG A 164 -6.56 -20.99 14.14
CA ARG A 164 -7.35 -20.52 15.29
C ARG A 164 -7.45 -19.00 15.39
N SER A 165 -6.41 -18.28 14.95
CA SER A 165 -6.32 -16.82 15.04
C SER A 165 -5.80 -16.19 13.74
N PRO A 166 -6.63 -16.16 12.68
CA PRO A 166 -6.23 -15.62 11.37
C PRO A 166 -5.91 -14.12 11.40
N SER A 167 -6.49 -13.37 12.34
CA SER A 167 -6.18 -11.96 12.57
C SER A 167 -4.69 -11.69 12.84
N ARG A 168 -3.94 -12.63 13.44
CA ARG A 168 -2.49 -12.46 13.67
C ARG A 168 -1.68 -12.49 12.39
N PHE A 169 -1.96 -13.45 11.51
CA PHE A 169 -1.34 -13.51 10.18
C PHE A 169 -1.71 -12.28 9.35
N LEU A 170 -2.98 -11.85 9.44
CA LEU A 170 -3.44 -10.64 8.77
C LEU A 170 -2.72 -9.41 9.29
N HIS A 171 -2.61 -9.24 10.61
CA HIS A 171 -1.91 -8.13 11.22
C HIS A 171 -0.46 -8.03 10.74
N SER A 172 0.32 -9.11 10.83
CA SER A 172 1.71 -9.11 10.35
C SER A 172 1.79 -8.77 8.87
N SER A 173 0.87 -9.29 8.05
CA SER A 173 0.81 -8.98 6.63
C SER A 173 0.55 -7.49 6.37
N LEU A 174 -0.47 -6.91 7.00
CA LEU A 174 -0.83 -5.50 6.84
C LEU A 174 0.27 -4.57 7.38
N ALA A 175 0.92 -4.93 8.48
CA ALA A 175 2.02 -4.17 9.06
C ALA A 175 3.23 -4.12 8.10
N THR A 176 3.64 -5.26 7.56
CA THR A 176 4.74 -5.36 6.58
C THR A 176 4.39 -4.61 5.29
N VAL A 177 3.19 -4.82 4.74
CA VAL A 177 2.74 -4.11 3.52
C VAL A 177 2.71 -2.60 3.75
N CYS A 178 2.18 -2.13 4.88
CA CYS A 178 2.15 -0.71 5.21
C CYS A 178 3.57 -0.14 5.32
N LYS A 179 4.48 -0.82 6.00
CA LYS A 179 5.88 -0.39 6.16
C LYS A 179 6.55 -0.20 4.80
N VAL A 180 6.46 -1.20 3.91
CA VAL A 180 7.08 -1.18 2.58
C VAL A 180 6.45 -0.09 1.70
N TYR A 181 5.12 0.03 1.73
CA TYR A 181 4.41 1.05 0.96
C TYR A 181 4.74 2.47 1.41
N SER A 182 4.82 2.72 2.73
CA SER A 182 5.09 4.06 3.27
C SER A 182 6.44 4.62 2.84
N SER A 183 7.42 3.77 2.51
CA SER A 183 8.72 4.23 2.01
C SER A 183 8.67 4.73 0.57
N ASN A 184 7.75 4.21 -0.25
CA ASN A 184 7.67 4.58 -1.67
C ASN A 184 6.25 4.40 -2.25
N PRO A 185 5.31 5.30 -1.92
CA PRO A 185 3.97 5.27 -2.49
C PRO A 185 4.01 5.49 -4.00
N SER A 186 3.47 4.53 -4.77
CA SER A 186 3.39 4.63 -6.23
C SER A 186 1.98 4.30 -6.72
N PRO A 187 1.56 4.82 -7.88
CA PRO A 187 0.22 4.55 -8.41
C PRO A 187 -0.09 3.06 -8.54
N ARG A 188 0.90 2.25 -8.93
CA ARG A 188 0.77 0.80 -9.07
C ARG A 188 0.67 0.11 -7.70
N ALA A 189 1.50 0.51 -6.74
CA ALA A 189 1.44 -0.05 -5.39
C ALA A 189 0.11 0.28 -4.69
N THR A 190 -0.39 1.52 -4.84
CA THR A 190 -1.70 1.94 -4.32
C THR A 190 -2.83 1.11 -4.92
N ALA A 191 -2.82 0.86 -6.24
CA ALA A 191 -3.82 0.01 -6.88
C ALA A 191 -3.78 -1.43 -6.35
N ALA A 192 -2.59 -2.00 -6.16
CA ALA A 192 -2.44 -3.34 -5.58
C ALA A 192 -2.95 -3.42 -4.13
N ILE A 193 -2.75 -2.37 -3.32
CA ILE A 193 -3.30 -2.27 -1.97
C ILE A 193 -4.83 -2.25 -1.99
N ILE A 194 -5.43 -1.46 -2.87
CA ILE A 194 -6.89 -1.41 -3.03
C ILE A 194 -7.43 -2.80 -3.40
N ASP A 195 -6.80 -3.48 -4.36
CA ASP A 195 -7.19 -4.83 -4.78
C ASP A 195 -7.00 -5.85 -3.64
N LEU A 196 -5.95 -5.73 -2.81
CA LEU A 196 -5.75 -6.57 -1.62
C LEU A 196 -6.88 -6.37 -0.61
N VAL A 197 -7.23 -5.14 -0.25
CA VAL A 197 -8.27 -4.88 0.75
C VAL A 197 -9.62 -5.41 0.26
N TYR A 198 -9.97 -5.22 -1.02
CA TYR A 198 -11.17 -5.82 -1.60
C TYR A 198 -11.11 -7.35 -1.60
N ALA A 199 -9.94 -7.96 -1.82
CA ALA A 199 -9.80 -9.40 -1.72
C ALA A 199 -10.02 -9.90 -0.28
N LEU A 200 -9.61 -9.15 0.74
CA LEU A 200 -9.73 -9.52 2.14
C LEU A 200 -11.10 -9.25 2.77
N GLN A 201 -11.91 -8.37 2.16
CA GLN A 201 -13.26 -8.07 2.63
C GLN A 201 -14.27 -9.19 2.26
N PRO A 202 -15.07 -9.69 3.22
CA PRO A 202 -16.15 -10.62 2.93
C PRO A 202 -17.22 -9.99 2.04
N GLY A 203 -17.53 -10.59 0.89
CA GLY A 203 -18.64 -10.18 0.03
C GLY A 203 -18.42 -8.89 -0.77
N ALA A 204 -17.23 -8.28 -0.72
CA ALA A 204 -16.93 -7.11 -1.52
C ALA A 204 -16.82 -7.47 -3.00
N THR A 205 -17.64 -6.82 -3.83
CA THR A 205 -17.50 -6.84 -5.29
C THR A 205 -16.82 -5.54 -5.69
N ARG A 206 -15.68 -5.66 -6.36
CA ARG A 206 -14.91 -4.52 -6.87
C ARG A 206 -15.84 -3.55 -7.61
N PRO A 207 -15.90 -2.27 -7.24
CA PRO A 207 -16.57 -1.27 -8.06
C PRO A 207 -15.93 -1.28 -9.46
N PRO A 208 -16.73 -1.28 -10.54
CA PRO A 208 -16.16 -1.23 -11.89
C PRO A 208 -15.30 0.03 -12.00
N LEU A 209 -14.05 -0.12 -12.46
CA LEU A 209 -13.17 1.02 -12.75
C LEU A 209 -13.94 2.05 -13.60
N PRO A 210 -13.82 3.35 -13.31
CA PRO A 210 -14.46 4.37 -14.14
C PRO A 210 -14.00 4.22 -15.60
N ASN A 211 -14.97 4.13 -16.51
CA ASN A 211 -14.72 4.16 -17.94
C ASN A 211 -14.31 5.58 -18.37
N ARG A 212 -13.02 5.83 -18.68
CA ARG A 212 -12.56 6.44 -19.96
C ARG A 212 -11.13 7.01 -19.95
N GLN A 213 -10.49 6.81 -21.11
CA GLN A 213 -9.56 7.69 -21.84
C GLN A 213 -8.25 8.10 -21.15
N SER A 214 -7.31 7.16 -21.07
CA SER A 214 -5.89 7.39 -21.36
C SER A 214 -5.18 6.05 -21.57
N SER A 215 -4.27 6.00 -22.54
CA SER A 215 -3.67 4.80 -23.14
C SER A 215 -2.49 4.21 -22.35
N THR A 216 -2.62 4.11 -21.04
CA THR A 216 -1.75 3.25 -20.23
C THR A 216 -2.62 2.14 -19.67
N VAL A 217 -2.68 1.04 -20.41
CA VAL A 217 -3.19 -0.21 -19.88
C VAL A 217 -2.30 -0.54 -18.69
N MET A 218 -2.74 -0.21 -17.48
CA MET A 218 -2.20 -0.85 -16.27
C MET A 218 -2.58 -2.32 -16.41
N ALA A 219 -1.70 -3.09 -17.04
CA ALA A 219 -1.80 -4.54 -17.07
C ALA A 219 -1.92 -4.97 -15.60
N GLN A 220 -3.03 -5.63 -15.28
CA GLN A 220 -3.23 -6.23 -13.96
C GLN A 220 -1.99 -7.06 -13.66
N ALA A 221 -1.24 -6.66 -12.63
CA ALA A 221 0.05 -7.26 -12.28
C ALA A 221 -0.07 -8.75 -11.95
N PHE A 222 -1.25 -9.14 -11.49
CA PHE A 222 -1.60 -10.50 -11.14
C PHE A 222 -3.00 -10.77 -11.71
N PRO A 223 -3.18 -11.77 -12.59
CA PRO A 223 -4.50 -12.10 -13.09
C PRO A 223 -5.42 -12.43 -11.91
N THR A 224 -6.59 -11.78 -11.81
CA THR A 224 -7.64 -12.20 -10.88
C THR A 224 -7.82 -13.71 -11.03
N ALA A 225 -7.68 -14.45 -9.92
CA ALA A 225 -7.62 -15.91 -9.91
C ALA A 225 -8.64 -16.51 -10.89
N LYS A 226 -8.16 -16.98 -12.04
CA LYS A 226 -9.01 -17.72 -12.97
C LYS A 226 -9.48 -18.95 -12.22
N GLY A 227 -10.79 -19.13 -12.15
CA GLY A 227 -11.46 -20.18 -11.40
C GLY A 227 -10.75 -21.51 -11.60
N GLY A 228 -10.12 -21.99 -10.54
CA GLY A 228 -9.48 -23.29 -10.49
C GLY A 228 -9.42 -23.76 -9.05
N VAL A 229 -9.24 -25.06 -8.87
CA VAL A 229 -9.24 -25.72 -7.57
C VAL A 229 -8.14 -25.13 -6.67
N THR A 230 -8.52 -24.62 -5.51
CA THR A 230 -7.59 -24.23 -4.44
C THR A 230 -7.45 -25.39 -3.46
N ALA A 231 -6.22 -25.71 -3.06
CA ALA A 231 -6.01 -26.73 -2.03
C ALA A 231 -6.42 -26.17 -0.65
N PRO A 232 -6.98 -27.00 0.25
CA PRO A 232 -7.23 -26.61 1.64
C PRO A 232 -5.91 -26.33 2.37
N ASP A 233 -5.99 -25.72 3.55
CA ASP A 233 -4.85 -25.61 4.46
C ASP A 233 -4.47 -27.01 4.97
N PRO A 234 -3.26 -27.54 4.66
CA PRO A 234 -2.84 -28.86 5.13
C PRO A 234 -2.66 -28.92 6.66
N GLU A 235 -2.49 -27.77 7.31
CA GLU A 235 -2.32 -27.65 8.76
C GLU A 235 -3.59 -27.13 9.45
N ALA A 236 -4.76 -27.27 8.82
CA ALA A 236 -6.02 -26.77 9.36
C ALA A 236 -6.23 -27.16 10.82
N ASP A 237 -6.48 -26.17 11.68
CA ASP A 237 -6.67 -26.43 13.11
C ASP A 237 -7.97 -27.22 13.36
N THR A 238 -7.95 -28.10 14.37
CA THR A 238 -9.16 -28.85 14.74
C THR A 238 -10.29 -27.89 15.14
N PRO A 239 -11.55 -28.16 14.75
CA PRO A 239 -12.66 -27.23 14.99
C PRO A 239 -12.83 -26.98 16.50
N ALA A 240 -12.66 -25.71 16.90
CA ALA A 240 -12.77 -25.30 18.29
C ALA A 240 -14.19 -25.55 18.85
N VAL A 241 -14.26 -25.88 20.15
CA VAL A 241 -15.51 -26.17 20.89
C VAL A 241 -16.54 -25.02 20.81
N ASN A 242 -16.09 -23.78 20.55
CA ASN A 242 -16.92 -22.58 20.39
C ASN A 242 -16.63 -21.82 19.07
N LYS A 243 -16.53 -22.55 17.94
CA LYS A 243 -16.16 -21.98 16.62
C LYS A 243 -16.91 -20.67 16.27
N GLN A 244 -18.24 -20.66 16.40
CA GLN A 244 -19.06 -19.49 16.03
C GLN A 244 -18.76 -18.21 16.84
N ALA A 245 -18.43 -18.34 18.14
CA ALA A 245 -18.11 -17.18 18.97
C ALA A 245 -16.71 -16.64 18.63
N ASN A 246 -15.76 -17.53 18.39
CA ASN A 246 -14.40 -17.19 17.97
C ASN A 246 -14.40 -16.49 16.60
N ASP A 247 -15.17 -17.02 15.65
CA ASP A 247 -15.29 -16.46 14.30
C ASP A 247 -15.78 -15.00 14.34
N ARG A 248 -16.75 -14.66 15.20
CA ARG A 248 -17.24 -13.28 15.33
C ARG A 248 -16.19 -12.31 15.85
N VAL A 249 -15.38 -12.74 16.83
CA VAL A 249 -14.30 -11.92 17.39
C VAL A 249 -13.22 -11.72 16.33
N GLU A 250 -12.85 -12.78 15.60
CA GLU A 250 -11.88 -12.70 14.51
C GLU A 250 -12.36 -11.79 13.37
N GLU A 251 -13.64 -11.85 12.98
CA GLU A 251 -14.18 -10.94 11.96
C GLU A 251 -14.16 -9.47 12.41
N GLU A 252 -14.45 -9.19 13.69
CA GLU A 252 -14.32 -7.83 14.23
C GLU A 252 -12.85 -7.36 14.26
N LEU A 253 -11.92 -8.22 14.67
CA LEU A 253 -10.49 -7.93 14.63
C LEU A 253 -10.01 -7.65 13.20
N LYS A 254 -10.38 -8.49 12.23
CA LYS A 254 -10.04 -8.28 10.81
C LYS A 254 -10.60 -6.96 10.30
N SER A 255 -11.87 -6.66 10.58
CA SER A 255 -12.53 -5.40 10.21
C SER A 255 -11.78 -4.18 10.75
N ARG A 256 -11.37 -4.22 12.02
CA ARG A 256 -10.57 -3.15 12.65
C ARG A 256 -9.18 -3.02 12.05
N LEU A 257 -8.49 -4.15 11.84
CA LEU A 257 -7.18 -4.17 11.18
C LEU A 257 -7.23 -3.55 9.79
N LEU A 258 -8.26 -3.86 8.99
CA LEU A 258 -8.44 -3.27 7.66
C LEU A 258 -8.71 -1.76 7.72
N ARG A 259 -9.55 -1.30 8.67
CA ARG A 259 -9.78 0.15 8.89
C ARG A 259 -8.50 0.88 9.27
N THR A 260 -7.74 0.32 10.21
CA THR A 260 -6.45 0.88 10.63
C THR A 260 -5.47 0.91 9.47
N PHE A 261 -5.35 -0.19 8.72
CA PHE A 261 -4.49 -0.27 7.55
C PHE A 261 -4.82 0.77 6.49
N VAL A 262 -6.09 0.91 6.10
CA VAL A 262 -6.50 1.92 5.11
C VAL A 262 -6.22 3.33 5.62
N SER A 263 -6.43 3.61 6.92
CA SER A 263 -6.05 4.92 7.48
C SER A 263 -4.55 5.21 7.36
N CYS A 264 -3.68 4.23 7.60
CA CYS A 264 -2.23 4.38 7.42
C CYS A 264 -1.84 4.55 5.94
N VAL A 265 -2.50 3.82 5.04
CA VAL A 265 -2.24 3.92 3.59
C VAL A 265 -2.63 5.29 3.07
N ILE A 266 -3.75 5.87 3.52
CA ILE A 266 -4.16 7.22 3.17
C ILE A 266 -3.14 8.25 3.66
N GLU A 267 -2.69 8.13 4.91
CA GLU A 267 -1.64 9.00 5.45
C GLU A 267 -0.36 8.92 4.61
N ALA A 268 0.13 7.71 4.34
CA ALA A 268 1.32 7.51 3.53
C ALA A 268 1.16 8.04 2.09
N TYR A 269 -0.01 7.82 1.48
CA TYR A 269 -0.31 8.32 0.14
C TYR A 269 -0.27 9.85 0.10
N VAL A 270 -0.95 10.51 1.05
CA VAL A 270 -1.03 11.97 1.11
C VAL A 270 0.32 12.59 1.47
N ASN A 271 1.13 11.94 2.31
CA ASN A 271 2.49 12.43 2.60
C ASN A 271 3.48 12.20 1.45
N GLY A 272 3.27 11.16 0.63
CA GLY A 272 4.11 10.87 -0.53
C GLY A 272 3.72 11.63 -1.80
N ASN A 273 2.61 12.36 -1.80
CA ASN A 273 2.10 13.07 -2.97
C ASN A 273 1.73 14.52 -2.61
N ASP A 274 2.15 15.48 -3.43
CA ASP A 274 1.67 16.85 -3.33
C ASP A 274 0.23 16.93 -3.82
N MET A 275 -0.71 17.04 -2.89
CA MET A 275 -2.15 17.13 -3.16
C MET A 275 -2.62 18.58 -3.40
N ALA A 276 -1.81 19.55 -2.97
CA ALA A 276 -2.07 20.99 -3.03
C ALA A 276 -3.48 21.39 -2.57
N TRP A 277 -4.10 20.63 -1.64
CA TRP A 277 -5.48 20.86 -1.22
C TRP A 277 -5.66 22.24 -0.58
N ALA A 278 -4.68 22.69 0.22
CA ALA A 278 -4.77 23.98 0.87
C ALA A 278 -4.67 25.12 -0.15
N ALA A 279 -3.78 24.99 -1.13
CA ALA A 279 -3.62 25.98 -2.20
C ALA A 279 -4.88 26.07 -3.08
N ARG A 280 -5.42 24.92 -3.50
CA ARG A 280 -6.66 24.82 -4.29
C ARG A 280 -7.85 25.38 -3.52
N LEU A 281 -7.98 25.08 -2.25
CA LEU A 281 -9.07 25.60 -1.41
C LEU A 281 -8.95 27.12 -1.20
N ASN A 282 -7.72 27.64 -1.03
CA ASN A 282 -7.50 29.08 -0.93
C ASN A 282 -7.81 29.82 -2.25
N GLU A 283 -7.45 29.23 -3.40
CA GLU A 283 -7.87 29.75 -4.72
C GLU A 283 -9.40 29.79 -4.85
N TYR A 284 -10.11 28.82 -4.25
CA TYR A 284 -11.57 28.74 -4.28
C TYR A 284 -12.23 29.79 -3.40
N TYR A 285 -11.75 29.98 -2.16
CA TYR A 285 -12.31 30.97 -1.25
C TYR A 285 -11.96 32.42 -1.59
N VAL A 286 -10.81 32.66 -2.22
CA VAL A 286 -10.27 34.00 -2.48
C VAL A 286 -9.89 34.18 -3.95
N PRO A 287 -10.84 34.04 -4.89
CA PRO A 287 -10.56 34.08 -6.32
C PRO A 287 -9.99 35.43 -6.79
N GLU A 288 -10.25 36.51 -6.06
CA GLU A 288 -9.73 37.85 -6.35
C GLU A 288 -8.22 38.01 -6.17
N LYS A 289 -7.57 37.09 -5.45
CA LYS A 289 -6.11 37.08 -5.26
C LYS A 289 -5.36 36.23 -6.29
N ILE A 290 -6.08 35.61 -7.23
CA ILE A 290 -5.46 34.83 -8.30
C ILE A 290 -4.73 35.78 -9.25
N VAL A 291 -3.45 35.49 -9.51
CA VAL A 291 -2.62 36.28 -10.42
C VAL A 291 -3.04 36.01 -11.88
N PRO A 292 -3.50 37.03 -12.64
CA PRO A 292 -3.89 36.83 -14.03
C PRO A 292 -2.73 36.29 -14.88
N GLY A 293 -3.02 35.28 -15.71
CA GLY A 293 -2.05 34.67 -16.63
C GLY A 293 -1.12 33.63 -15.99
N ARG A 294 -1.16 33.42 -14.67
CA ARG A 294 -0.46 32.31 -14.01
C ARG A 294 -1.36 31.09 -13.96
N ARG A 295 -0.82 29.91 -14.30
CA ARG A 295 -1.51 28.62 -14.13
C ARG A 295 -1.80 28.42 -12.65
N THR A 296 -3.06 28.18 -12.31
CA THR A 296 -3.50 27.95 -10.94
C THR A 296 -3.35 26.47 -10.57
N TRP A 297 -3.34 26.14 -9.28
CA TRP A 297 -3.31 24.75 -8.83
C TRP A 297 -4.58 24.01 -9.23
N MET A 298 -5.75 24.66 -9.17
CA MET A 298 -6.99 24.07 -9.67
C MET A 298 -6.93 23.74 -11.18
N GLN A 299 -6.27 24.58 -11.99
CA GLN A 299 -6.06 24.29 -13.42
C GLN A 299 -5.06 23.14 -13.61
N ALA A 300 -3.98 23.12 -12.84
CA ALA A 300 -2.99 22.05 -12.89
C ALA A 300 -3.62 20.68 -12.64
N PHE A 301 -4.42 20.53 -11.58
CA PHE A 301 -5.12 19.29 -11.23
C PHE A 301 -6.25 18.90 -12.19
N LYS A 302 -6.63 19.78 -13.13
CA LYS A 302 -7.62 19.48 -14.17
C LYS A 302 -7.00 19.05 -15.50
N GLU A 303 -5.81 19.55 -15.79
CA GLU A 303 -5.17 19.43 -17.11
C GLU A 303 -3.98 18.48 -17.11
N ASP A 304 -3.24 18.39 -16.00
CA ASP A 304 -2.08 17.52 -15.89
C ASP A 304 -2.53 16.07 -15.65
N PRO A 305 -2.21 15.13 -16.56
CA PRO A 305 -2.67 13.75 -16.44
C PRO A 305 -2.16 13.06 -15.18
N GLU A 306 -0.97 13.41 -14.68
CA GLU A 306 -0.43 12.81 -13.46
C GLU A 306 -1.19 13.30 -12.22
N LEU A 307 -1.45 14.60 -12.13
CA LEU A 307 -2.21 15.18 -11.01
C LEU A 307 -3.68 14.72 -11.03
N VAL A 308 -4.28 14.60 -12.21
CA VAL A 308 -5.62 14.03 -12.37
C VAL A 308 -5.66 12.57 -11.91
N ALA A 309 -4.63 11.78 -12.25
CA ALA A 309 -4.52 10.40 -11.79
C ALA A 309 -4.39 10.33 -10.25
N ARG A 310 -3.60 11.23 -9.65
CA ARG A 310 -3.46 11.32 -8.18
C ARG A 310 -4.79 11.62 -7.49
N ASP A 311 -5.52 12.64 -7.97
CA ASP A 311 -6.87 12.97 -7.45
C ASP A 311 -7.83 11.75 -7.58
N GLY A 312 -7.76 11.02 -8.70
CA GLY A 312 -8.54 9.81 -8.90
C GLY A 312 -8.19 8.68 -7.92
N GLN A 313 -6.92 8.51 -7.59
CA GLN A 313 -6.46 7.45 -6.68
C GLN A 313 -6.81 7.72 -5.23
N ILE A 314 -6.62 8.95 -4.73
CA ILE A 314 -7.09 9.29 -3.38
C ILE A 314 -8.61 9.13 -3.26
N GLY A 315 -9.37 9.48 -4.31
CA GLY A 315 -10.80 9.24 -4.35
C GLY A 315 -11.16 7.75 -4.19
N GLN A 316 -10.39 6.84 -4.82
CA GLN A 316 -10.57 5.39 -4.65
C GLN A 316 -10.22 4.94 -3.23
N LEU A 317 -9.14 5.44 -2.63
CA LEU A 317 -8.78 5.14 -1.25
C LEU A 317 -9.84 5.63 -0.24
N VAL A 318 -10.39 6.82 -0.46
CA VAL A 318 -11.46 7.36 0.40
C VAL A 318 -12.75 6.55 0.22
N SER A 319 -13.08 6.11 -1.01
CA SER A 319 -14.20 5.19 -1.24
C SER A 319 -13.99 3.87 -0.49
N LEU A 320 -12.78 3.32 -0.54
CA LEU A 320 -12.43 2.09 0.20
C LEU A 320 -12.54 2.28 1.72
N ALA A 321 -12.14 3.45 2.24
CA ALA A 321 -12.32 3.81 3.64
C ALA A 321 -13.81 3.89 4.00
N ALA A 322 -14.64 4.47 3.12
CA ALA A 322 -16.08 4.54 3.30
C ALA A 322 -16.74 3.15 3.28
N ASP A 323 -16.31 2.23 2.40
CA ASP A 323 -16.75 0.84 2.36
C ASP A 323 -16.46 0.11 3.69
N LEU A 324 -15.34 0.46 4.35
CA LEU A 324 -15.00 -0.02 5.68
C LEU A 324 -15.77 0.70 6.81
N GLY A 325 -16.58 1.72 6.51
CA GLY A 325 -17.37 2.48 7.47
C GLY A 325 -16.69 3.74 8.03
N LEU A 326 -15.56 4.17 7.45
CA LEU A 326 -14.91 5.45 7.76
C LEU A 326 -15.53 6.54 6.87
N THR A 327 -16.67 7.08 7.29
CA THR A 327 -17.47 8.04 6.49
C THR A 327 -17.59 9.44 7.11
N GLU A 328 -17.29 9.55 8.40
CA GLU A 328 -17.32 10.80 9.15
C GLU A 328 -16.32 10.75 10.31
N LEU A 329 -15.93 11.93 10.80
CA LEU A 329 -15.15 12.05 12.02
C LEU A 329 -16.10 12.21 13.21
N LYS A 330 -16.25 11.16 14.01
CA LYS A 330 -17.15 11.17 15.17
C LYS A 330 -16.60 12.05 16.30
N VAL A 331 -17.49 12.54 17.16
CA VAL A 331 -17.13 13.39 18.31
C VAL A 331 -16.09 12.72 19.22
N ASP A 332 -16.24 11.42 19.49
CA ASP A 332 -15.27 10.69 20.30
C ASP A 332 -13.89 10.59 19.61
N GLN A 333 -13.86 10.43 18.28
CA GLN A 333 -12.62 10.41 17.52
C GLN A 333 -11.93 11.77 17.50
N VAL A 334 -12.70 12.87 17.40
CA VAL A 334 -12.17 14.23 17.57
C VAL A 334 -11.51 14.39 18.93
N LYS A 335 -12.20 13.94 19.98
CA LYS A 335 -11.70 14.02 21.35
C LYS A 335 -10.42 13.22 21.51
N ASP A 336 -10.38 11.99 21.02
CA ASP A 336 -9.18 11.14 21.04
C ASP A 336 -8.01 11.79 20.29
N LEU A 337 -8.25 12.37 19.11
CA LEU A 337 -7.25 13.13 18.35
C LEU A 337 -6.73 14.36 19.09
N CYS A 338 -7.54 14.97 19.96
CA CYS A 338 -7.16 16.15 20.73
C CYS A 338 -6.48 15.82 22.07
N GLU A 339 -6.79 14.67 22.68
CA GLU A 339 -6.45 14.37 24.08
C GLU A 339 -5.57 13.11 24.26
N SER A 340 -5.73 12.08 23.42
CA SER A 340 -5.02 10.80 23.54
C SER A 340 -3.75 10.77 22.69
N PRO A 341 -2.65 10.08 23.08
CA PRO A 341 -1.40 10.02 22.32
C PRO A 341 -1.59 9.78 20.82
N LEU A 342 -0.82 10.50 19.99
CA LEU A 342 -0.91 10.36 18.54
C LEU A 342 -0.54 8.93 18.15
N GLN A 343 -1.40 8.30 17.35
CA GLN A 343 -1.24 6.94 16.88
C GLN A 343 -0.38 6.96 15.62
N ILE A 344 0.93 6.99 15.83
CA ILE A 344 1.95 7.01 14.78
C ILE A 344 2.32 5.55 14.48
N PHE A 345 2.00 5.06 13.28
CA PHE A 345 2.13 3.65 12.87
C PHE A 345 1.40 2.64 13.79
N PRO A 346 0.06 2.71 13.92
CA PRO A 346 -0.72 1.85 14.83
C PRO A 346 -0.59 0.35 14.57
N LEU A 347 -0.19 -0.08 13.37
CA LEU A 347 0.04 -1.49 13.02
C LEU A 347 1.39 -2.05 13.51
N ARG A 348 2.21 -1.27 14.24
CA ARG A 348 3.45 -1.81 14.85
C ARG A 348 3.18 -2.60 16.12
N SER A 349 2.05 -2.35 16.78
CA SER A 349 1.67 -3.02 18.02
C SER A 349 0.83 -4.24 17.71
N GLU A 350 1.22 -5.40 18.24
CA GLU A 350 0.45 -6.63 18.06
C GLU A 350 -0.96 -6.46 18.69
N PRO A 351 -2.04 -6.85 17.98
CA PRO A 351 -3.38 -6.73 18.51
C PRO A 351 -3.58 -7.72 19.66
N ASP A 352 -4.16 -7.25 20.76
CA ASP A 352 -4.62 -8.12 21.84
C ASP A 352 -5.98 -8.72 21.47
N PRO A 353 -6.13 -10.05 21.34
CA PRO A 353 -7.41 -10.68 21.06
C PRO A 353 -8.47 -10.44 22.13
N GLN A 354 -8.06 -10.10 23.36
CA GLN A 354 -8.96 -9.78 24.48
C GLN A 354 -9.41 -8.32 24.48
N ASP A 355 -8.71 -7.44 23.77
CA ASP A 355 -9.06 -6.03 23.64
C ASP A 355 -9.00 -5.55 22.17
N PRO A 356 -10.01 -5.90 21.35
CA PRO A 356 -10.14 -5.38 20.00
C PRO A 356 -10.19 -3.85 19.91
N GLU A 357 -10.55 -3.16 21.00
CA GLU A 357 -10.61 -1.69 21.04
C GLU A 357 -9.24 -1.03 21.17
N ALA A 358 -8.22 -1.80 21.54
CA ALA A 358 -6.83 -1.35 21.51
C ALA A 358 -6.33 -1.06 20.09
N ILE A 359 -6.93 -1.67 19.06
CA ILE A 359 -6.60 -1.40 17.65
C ILE A 359 -7.12 0.00 17.27
N LYS A 360 -6.21 0.98 17.30
CA LYS A 360 -6.53 2.38 16.96
C LYS A 360 -6.30 2.68 15.48
N LEU A 361 -6.94 3.74 15.00
CA LEU A 361 -6.74 4.29 13.65
C LEU A 361 -5.52 5.22 13.63
N SER A 362 -4.90 5.40 12.47
CA SER A 362 -3.82 6.39 12.32
C SER A 362 -4.37 7.79 12.59
N SER A 363 -3.68 8.55 13.45
CA SER A 363 -4.05 9.94 13.70
C SER A 363 -3.88 10.81 12.45
N GLY A 364 -2.77 10.69 11.73
CA GLY A 364 -2.55 11.45 10.50
C GLY A 364 -3.50 11.03 9.37
N GLY A 365 -3.81 9.74 9.26
CA GLY A 365 -4.77 9.20 8.29
C GLY A 365 -6.18 9.75 8.50
N MET A 366 -6.62 9.86 9.75
CA MET A 366 -7.92 10.46 10.09
C MET A 366 -7.96 11.96 9.78
N ILE A 367 -6.86 12.67 9.99
CA ILE A 367 -6.73 14.09 9.61
C ILE A 367 -6.79 14.25 8.08
N CYS A 368 -6.07 13.40 7.34
CA CYS A 368 -6.10 13.40 5.87
C CYS A 368 -7.50 13.11 5.32
N LEU A 369 -8.21 12.13 5.90
CA LEU A 369 -9.61 11.84 5.55
C LEU A 369 -10.53 13.04 5.81
N ALA A 370 -10.42 13.65 6.99
CA ALA A 370 -11.23 14.82 7.35
C ALA A 370 -10.96 16.01 6.42
N ALA A 371 -9.69 16.24 6.05
CA ALA A 371 -9.31 17.26 5.08
C ALA A 371 -9.87 16.95 3.69
N TYR A 372 -9.78 15.71 3.20
CA TYR A 372 -10.37 15.32 1.92
C TYR A 372 -11.88 15.53 1.91
N TRP A 373 -12.61 15.08 2.94
CA TRP A 373 -14.07 15.28 3.03
C TRP A 373 -14.41 16.77 2.98
N THR A 374 -13.67 17.59 3.72
CA THR A 374 -13.84 19.04 3.74
C THR A 374 -13.58 19.65 2.35
N PHE A 375 -12.44 19.33 1.75
CA PHE A 375 -12.03 19.82 0.45
C PHE A 375 -13.05 19.43 -0.64
N ALA A 376 -13.45 18.15 -0.68
CA ALA A 376 -14.38 17.65 -1.68
C ALA A 376 -15.80 18.22 -1.48
N SER A 377 -16.25 18.42 -0.25
CA SER A 377 -17.53 19.08 0.02
C SER A 377 -17.54 20.54 -0.45
N GLU A 378 -16.45 21.28 -0.25
CA GLU A 378 -16.38 22.70 -0.59
C GLU A 378 -16.12 22.95 -2.08
N VAL A 379 -15.20 22.21 -2.68
CA VAL A 379 -14.72 22.47 -4.07
C VAL A 379 -15.53 21.67 -5.10
N PHE A 380 -16.06 20.51 -4.73
CA PHE A 380 -16.79 19.62 -5.65
C PHE A 380 -18.27 19.40 -5.28
N ASP A 381 -18.78 20.13 -4.29
CA ASP A 381 -20.15 19.95 -3.75
C ASP A 381 -20.46 18.49 -3.36
N ALA A 382 -19.46 17.74 -2.89
CA ALA A 382 -19.64 16.35 -2.48
C ALA A 382 -20.47 16.24 -1.19
N THR A 383 -21.23 15.16 -1.05
CA THR A 383 -22.13 14.93 0.08
C THR A 383 -21.44 14.39 1.34
N TYR A 384 -20.14 14.64 1.51
CA TYR A 384 -19.42 14.21 2.71
C TYR A 384 -19.82 15.04 3.93
N LYS A 385 -19.70 14.44 5.11
CA LYS A 385 -19.87 15.15 6.37
C LYS A 385 -18.56 15.85 6.74
N THR A 386 -18.59 17.17 6.75
CA THR A 386 -17.48 18.00 7.23
C THR A 386 -17.29 17.83 8.74
N PRO A 387 -16.06 17.92 9.25
CA PRO A 387 -15.77 17.75 10.67
C PRO A 387 -16.41 18.86 11.52
N ASP A 388 -17.04 18.48 12.64
CA ASP A 388 -17.61 19.42 13.60
C ASP A 388 -16.55 19.83 14.62
N LEU A 389 -15.74 20.83 14.24
CA LEU A 389 -14.60 21.35 14.99
C LEU A 389 -14.68 22.88 15.08
N TYR A 390 -13.92 23.45 16.00
CA TYR A 390 -13.62 24.89 16.04
C TYR A 390 -12.11 25.12 15.99
N ILE A 391 -11.69 26.34 15.62
CA ILE A 391 -10.29 26.73 15.70
C ILE A 391 -9.80 26.56 17.14
N PHE A 392 -10.60 27.06 18.09
CA PHE A 392 -10.37 26.89 19.51
C PHE A 392 -11.48 26.09 20.20
N PRO A 393 -11.13 25.03 20.96
CA PRO A 393 -9.76 24.57 21.25
C PRO A 393 -9.21 23.51 20.27
N GLU A 394 -10.02 22.90 19.41
CA GLU A 394 -9.68 21.63 18.77
C GLU A 394 -8.54 21.75 17.77
N HIS A 395 -8.70 22.57 16.72
CA HIS A 395 -7.69 22.68 15.66
C HIS A 395 -6.37 23.24 16.19
N TYR A 396 -6.42 24.22 17.10
CA TYR A 396 -5.26 24.72 17.83
C TYR A 396 -4.50 23.60 18.58
N LYS A 397 -5.22 22.74 19.32
CA LYS A 397 -4.60 21.58 19.99
C LYS A 397 -3.98 20.63 18.97
N LEU A 398 -4.68 20.33 17.87
CA LEU A 398 -4.16 19.44 16.83
C LEU A 398 -2.85 19.97 16.24
N LEU A 399 -2.79 21.25 15.84
CA LEU A 399 -1.55 21.87 15.36
C LEU A 399 -0.43 21.76 16.39
N GLY A 400 -0.70 22.14 17.64
CA GLY A 400 0.30 22.07 18.71
C GLY A 400 0.83 20.66 18.95
N ARG A 401 0.00 19.63 18.76
CA ARG A 401 0.38 18.22 18.94
C ARG A 401 1.21 17.66 17.78
N PHE A 402 0.83 17.97 16.55
CA PHE A 402 1.55 17.51 15.36
C PHE A 402 2.87 18.27 15.14
N LEU A 403 3.05 19.43 15.79
CA LEU A 403 4.26 20.26 15.73
C LEU A 403 5.06 20.31 17.06
N ALA A 404 4.72 19.47 18.05
CA ALA A 404 5.14 19.65 19.45
C ALA A 404 6.66 19.51 19.72
N THR A 405 7.36 18.71 18.94
CA THR A 405 8.77 18.33 19.20
C THR A 405 9.75 19.19 18.41
N ASP A 406 9.70 19.04 17.10
CA ASP A 406 10.57 19.70 16.14
C ASP A 406 9.70 19.93 14.91
N ALA A 407 9.25 21.17 14.74
CA ALA A 407 8.33 21.53 13.67
C ALA A 407 8.94 21.20 12.30
N ASP A 408 10.24 21.43 12.11
CA ASP A 408 10.93 21.25 10.83
C ASP A 408 11.00 19.76 10.47
N ALA A 409 11.36 18.92 11.44
CA ALA A 409 11.37 17.47 11.27
C ALA A 409 9.96 16.91 11.06
N CYS A 410 8.96 17.40 11.79
CA CYS A 410 7.56 16.99 11.64
C CYS A 410 7.00 17.35 10.26
N ILE A 411 7.30 18.56 9.76
CA ILE A 411 6.89 19.03 8.43
C ILE A 411 7.56 18.22 7.34
N SER A 412 8.87 18.00 7.44
CA SER A 412 9.62 17.23 6.45
C SER A 412 9.15 15.77 6.39
N ALA A 413 8.80 15.18 7.53
CA ALA A 413 8.35 13.79 7.60
C ALA A 413 6.90 13.58 7.15
N ASN A 414 6.01 14.56 7.37
CA ASN A 414 4.57 14.41 7.10
C ASN A 414 3.97 15.68 6.45
N PRO A 415 4.46 16.10 5.27
CA PRO A 415 4.06 17.36 4.65
C PRO A 415 2.56 17.39 4.31
N GLY A 416 2.03 16.28 3.79
CA GLY A 416 0.63 16.15 3.41
C GLY A 416 -0.33 16.13 4.61
N THR A 417 0.02 15.48 5.71
CA THR A 417 -0.78 15.50 6.95
C THR A 417 -0.88 16.93 7.51
N LEU A 418 0.20 17.71 7.44
CA LEU A 418 0.17 19.10 7.88
C LEU A 418 -0.57 20.01 6.91
N GLU A 419 -0.47 19.76 5.61
CA GLU A 419 -1.33 20.43 4.62
C GLU A 419 -2.81 20.11 4.90
N ALA A 420 -3.14 18.87 5.24
CA ALA A 420 -4.49 18.48 5.64
C ALA A 420 -4.98 19.26 6.88
N LEU A 421 -4.12 19.52 7.87
CA LEU A 421 -4.45 20.42 8.98
C LEU A 421 -4.72 21.85 8.49
N MET A 422 -3.95 22.35 7.52
CA MET A 422 -4.19 23.68 6.94
C MET A 422 -5.54 23.78 6.22
N VAL A 423 -5.92 22.74 5.48
CA VAL A 423 -7.25 22.63 4.83
C VAL A 423 -8.37 22.77 5.86
N ILE A 424 -8.28 22.03 6.97
CA ILE A 424 -9.26 22.11 8.06
C ILE A 424 -9.29 23.54 8.64
N GLY A 425 -8.13 24.16 8.88
CA GLY A 425 -8.05 25.52 9.40
C GLY A 425 -8.71 26.57 8.49
N LEU A 426 -8.45 26.51 7.18
CA LEU A 426 -9.06 27.40 6.18
C LEU A 426 -10.59 27.23 6.12
N TYR A 427 -11.07 25.99 6.19
CA TYR A 427 -12.50 25.71 6.26
C TYR A 427 -13.15 26.27 7.53
N LEU A 428 -12.50 26.13 8.68
CA LEU A 428 -13.02 26.65 9.95
C LEU A 428 -13.07 28.18 9.97
N GLU A 429 -12.07 28.85 9.41
CA GLU A 429 -12.03 30.31 9.28
C GLU A 429 -13.15 30.82 8.36
N SER A 430 -13.25 30.29 7.14
CA SER A 430 -14.25 30.70 6.14
C SER A 430 -15.69 30.51 6.65
N ASN A 431 -15.94 29.45 7.42
CA ASN A 431 -17.23 29.18 8.05
C ASN A 431 -17.44 29.84 9.42
N LYS A 432 -16.54 30.74 9.84
CA LYS A 432 -16.60 31.48 11.11
C LYS A 432 -16.66 30.59 12.36
N LYS A 433 -16.13 29.37 12.28
CA LYS A 433 -16.03 28.40 13.41
C LYS A 433 -14.79 28.67 14.27
N VAL A 434 -14.68 29.87 14.82
CA VAL A 434 -13.46 30.33 15.52
C VAL A 434 -13.40 29.80 16.95
N THR A 435 -14.46 29.99 17.74
CA THR A 435 -14.50 29.58 19.15
C THR A 435 -15.78 28.82 19.44
N ALA A 436 -15.67 27.67 20.09
CA ALA A 436 -16.83 26.94 20.57
C ALA A 436 -17.64 27.80 21.56
N ALA A 437 -18.97 27.81 21.45
CA ALA A 437 -19.86 28.65 22.26
C ALA A 437 -19.75 28.42 23.79
N LYS A 438 -19.16 27.29 24.21
CA LYS A 438 -18.93 26.91 25.62
C LYS A 438 -17.46 27.00 26.05
N ALA A 439 -16.58 27.62 25.25
CA ALA A 439 -15.16 27.73 25.59
C ALA A 439 -14.96 28.59 26.85
N THR A 440 -14.42 27.98 27.91
CA THR A 440 -14.10 28.66 29.18
C THR A 440 -12.72 29.32 29.17
N THR A 441 -11.85 28.92 28.25
CA THR A 441 -10.47 29.40 28.13
C THR A 441 -10.37 30.46 27.05
N LYS A 442 -9.66 31.57 27.34
CA LYS A 442 -9.44 32.63 26.36
C LYS A 442 -8.55 32.10 25.21
N PRO A 443 -8.93 32.27 23.94
CA PRO A 443 -8.14 31.82 22.79
C PRO A 443 -6.78 32.53 22.71
N ASN A 444 -5.71 31.77 22.47
CA ASN A 444 -4.37 32.30 22.21
C ASN A 444 -4.12 32.45 20.72
N PHE A 445 -4.61 33.55 20.14
CA PHE A 445 -4.51 33.81 18.71
C PHE A 445 -3.06 33.97 18.21
N MET A 446 -2.14 34.48 19.04
CA MET A 446 -0.75 34.69 18.62
C MET A 446 0.00 33.36 18.47
N GLU A 447 -0.19 32.45 19.42
CA GLU A 447 0.40 31.11 19.34
C GLU A 447 -0.19 30.30 18.20
N TYR A 448 -1.50 30.39 17.99
CA TYR A 448 -2.15 29.78 16.83
C TYR A 448 -1.58 30.31 15.50
N LEU A 449 -1.46 31.63 15.36
CA LEU A 449 -0.90 32.23 14.15
C LEU A 449 0.54 31.78 13.92
N HIS A 450 1.36 31.71 14.98
CA HIS A 450 2.71 31.18 14.89
C HIS A 450 2.72 29.76 14.32
N LEU A 451 1.95 28.84 14.91
CA LEU A 451 1.86 27.44 14.45
C LEU A 451 1.42 27.33 12.98
N VAL A 452 0.40 28.09 12.59
CA VAL A 452 -0.11 28.11 11.21
C VAL A 452 0.95 28.64 10.24
N THR A 453 1.74 29.65 10.62
CA THR A 453 2.76 30.22 9.72
C THR A 453 3.95 29.31 9.47
N LEU A 454 4.23 28.34 10.35
CA LEU A 454 5.32 27.38 10.18
C LEU A 454 5.10 26.47 8.97
N ILE A 455 3.85 26.06 8.70
CA ILE A 455 3.53 25.06 7.68
C ILE A 455 3.74 25.60 6.25
N PRO A 456 3.13 26.73 5.81
CA PRO A 456 3.28 27.24 4.46
C PRO A 456 4.68 27.75 4.13
N MET A 457 5.40 28.29 5.11
CA MET A 457 6.77 28.80 4.87
C MET A 457 7.74 27.66 4.54
N MET A 458 7.52 26.46 5.09
CA MET A 458 8.38 25.30 4.88
C MET A 458 7.94 24.42 3.70
N LEU A 459 6.69 24.50 3.26
CA LEU A 459 6.21 23.80 2.06
C LEU A 459 6.61 24.49 0.73
N ILE A 460 7.08 25.73 0.78
CA ILE A 460 7.55 26.52 -0.38
C ILE A 460 9.10 26.49 -0.49
N GLY A 461 9.78 25.83 0.46
CA GLY A 461 11.24 25.80 0.60
C GLY A 461 11.97 24.83 -0.33
#